data_AF-A0A529HKG6-F1
#
_entry.id   AF-A0A529HKG6-F1
#
_cell.length_a   1.000
_cell.length_b   1.000
_cell.length_c   1.000
_cell.angle_alpha   90.00
_cell.angle_beta   90.00
_cell.angle_gamma   90.00
#
_symmetry.space_group_name_H-M   'P 1'
#
loop_
_entity.id
_entity.type
_entity.pdbx_description
1 polymer ?
#
loop_
_entity_poly.entity_id
_entity_poly.type
_entity_poly.pdbx_seq_one_letter_code
_entity_poly.pdbx_strand_id
1 'polypeptide(L)'
;MGGRGVPYRYGSHTDVNGRTQQATIDQLHTILTTLLPQTAGCRIDHAWCGVLGVPRDWCTTVGLDPRTRIGWAGGYVGLGVSSSNLSG
;
A
#
# COMPACT_ATOMS: atom_id res chain seq x y z
N MET A 1 -9.74 1.31 5.45
CA MET A 1 -9.28 2.56 4.81
C MET A 1 -7.78 2.70 4.98
N GLY A 2 -7.05 3.35 4.07
CA GLY A 2 -5.59 3.43 4.11
C GLY A 2 -5.01 4.46 3.13
N GLY A 3 -3.69 4.39 2.89
CA GLY A 3 -3.00 5.24 1.91
C GLY A 3 -2.45 6.57 2.45
N ARG A 4 -2.48 6.78 3.78
CA ARG A 4 -2.03 8.02 4.45
C ARG A 4 -0.95 7.76 5.50
N GLY A 5 0.02 6.90 5.18
CA GLY A 5 1.19 6.67 6.03
C GLY A 5 2.12 7.88 6.10
N VAL A 6 2.99 7.94 7.11
CA VAL A 6 4.09 8.91 7.17
C VAL A 6 4.87 8.89 5.86
N PRO A 7 5.21 10.06 5.29
CA PRO A 7 5.77 10.18 3.95
C PRO A 7 7.06 9.39 3.76
N TYR A 8 7.39 9.16 2.48
CA TYR A 8 8.58 8.49 1.99
C TYR A 8 9.78 8.70 2.92
N ARG A 9 10.28 7.59 3.47
CA ARG A 9 11.56 7.62 4.18
C ARG A 9 12.66 7.70 3.12
N TYR A 10 13.55 8.68 3.28
CA TYR A 10 14.65 8.92 2.35
C TYR A 10 15.40 7.63 2.00
N GLY A 11 15.85 7.47 0.75
CA GLY A 11 16.61 6.29 0.33
C GLY A 11 15.83 4.98 0.32
N SER A 12 14.50 5.00 0.18
CA SER A 12 13.63 3.82 0.19
C SER A 12 13.69 3.00 1.49
N HIS A 13 14.01 3.64 2.61
CA HIS A 13 13.99 2.98 3.91
C HIS A 13 12.56 2.52 4.24
N THR A 14 12.45 1.32 4.81
CA THR A 14 11.17 0.70 5.18
C THR A 14 10.86 0.97 6.66
N ASP A 15 9.71 0.49 7.12
CA ASP A 15 9.34 0.60 8.53
C ASP A 15 10.09 -0.41 9.42
N VAL A 16 9.80 -0.36 10.71
CA VAL A 16 10.31 -1.34 11.67
C VAL A 16 9.33 -2.52 11.69
N ASN A 17 9.64 -3.56 10.91
CA ASN A 17 8.98 -4.87 10.97
C ASN A 17 7.44 -4.84 10.87
N GLY A 18 6.88 -4.00 10.01
CA GLY A 18 5.43 -3.88 9.81
C GLY A 18 4.69 -3.12 10.92
N ARG A 19 5.41 -2.42 11.83
CA ARG A 19 4.77 -1.64 12.87
C ARG A 19 4.11 -0.39 12.29
N THR A 20 2.78 -0.37 12.35
CA THR A 20 2.00 0.81 11.95
C THR A 20 2.21 1.94 12.95
N GLN A 21 2.40 3.16 12.44
CA GLN A 21 2.69 4.32 13.27
C GLN A 21 1.42 4.84 13.93
N GLN A 22 1.47 5.13 15.23
CA GLN A 22 0.31 5.59 15.99
C GLN A 22 -0.32 6.86 15.38
N ALA A 23 0.51 7.82 14.95
CA ALA A 23 0.03 9.03 14.29
C ALA A 23 -0.81 8.75 13.02
N THR A 24 -0.45 7.71 12.24
CA THR A 24 -1.25 7.30 11.08
C THR A 24 -2.57 6.66 11.51
N ILE A 25 -2.57 5.86 12.57
CA ILE A 25 -3.79 5.27 13.13
C ILE A 25 -4.74 6.37 13.59
N ASP A 26 -4.25 7.33 14.36
CA ASP A 26 -5.04 8.44 14.90
C ASP A 26 -5.63 9.31 13.77
N GLN A 27 -4.83 9.59 12.73
CA GLN A 27 -5.28 10.34 11.57
C GLN A 27 -6.38 9.61 10.79
N LEU A 28 -6.18 8.31 10.52
CA LEU A 28 -7.19 7.51 9.81
C LEU A 28 -8.46 7.33 10.65
N HIS A 29 -8.34 7.15 11.97
CA HIS A 29 -9.47 7.08 12.88
C HIS A 29 -10.27 8.39 12.87
N THR A 30 -9.59 9.54 12.93
CA THR A 30 -10.24 10.85 12.83
C THR A 30 -11.05 10.97 11.54
N ILE A 31 -10.44 10.64 10.40
CA ILE A 31 -11.13 10.67 9.10
C ILE A 31 -12.32 9.72 9.09
N LEU A 32 -12.17 8.50 9.65
CA LEU A 32 -13.25 7.51 9.72
C LEU A 32 -14.46 8.07 10.46
N THR A 33 -14.25 8.58 11.67
CA THR A 33 -15.34 9.08 12.50
C THR A 33 -15.92 10.38 11.99
N THR A 34 -15.15 11.19 11.26
CA THR A 34 -15.68 12.37 10.56
C THR A 34 -16.59 11.99 9.40
N LEU A 35 -16.19 11.00 8.59
CA LEU A 35 -16.98 10.57 7.42
C LEU A 35 -18.15 9.66 7.79
N LEU A 36 -18.01 8.85 8.85
CA LEU A 36 -18.98 7.88 9.32
C LEU A 36 -19.16 8.00 10.84
N PRO A 37 -19.88 9.04 11.33
CA PRO A 37 -20.01 9.33 12.76
C PRO A 37 -20.54 8.18 13.62
N GLN A 38 -21.38 7.31 13.05
CA GLN A 38 -21.91 6.12 13.73
C GLN A 38 -20.82 5.13 14.17
N THR A 39 -19.60 5.25 13.63
CA THR A 39 -18.47 4.38 13.97
C THR A 39 -17.67 4.87 15.19
N ALA A 40 -17.99 6.04 15.78
CA ALA A 40 -17.21 6.63 16.87
C ALA A 40 -17.14 5.77 18.14
N GLY A 41 -18.11 4.90 18.37
CA GLY A 41 -18.10 3.93 19.49
C GLY A 41 -17.42 2.60 19.18
N CYS A 42 -16.97 2.38 17.93
CA CYS A 42 -16.35 1.13 17.51
C CYS A 42 -14.85 1.13 17.85
N ARG A 43 -14.33 -0.04 18.26
CA ARG A 43 -12.90 -0.26 18.44
C ARG A 43 -12.22 -0.56 17.10
N ILE A 44 -11.02 0.00 16.90
CA ILE A 44 -10.10 -0.47 15.86
C ILE A 44 -9.47 -1.78 16.32
N ASP A 45 -9.78 -2.87 15.62
CA ASP A 45 -9.31 -4.21 15.96
C ASP A 45 -7.86 -4.44 15.51
N HIS A 46 -7.51 -3.97 14.30
CA HIS A 46 -6.19 -4.12 13.71
C HIS A 46 -5.76 -2.91 12.87
N ALA A 47 -4.45 -2.70 12.82
CA ALA A 47 -3.80 -1.74 11.93
C ALA A 47 -2.55 -2.37 11.31
N TRP A 48 -2.34 -2.13 10.02
CA TRP A 48 -1.22 -2.68 9.26
C TRP A 48 -0.55 -1.60 8.40
N CYS A 49 0.74 -1.79 8.14
CA CYS A 49 1.49 -1.03 7.16
C CYS A 49 2.30 -1.98 6.27
N GLY A 50 2.73 -1.47 5.12
CA GLY A 50 3.51 -2.22 4.16
C GLY A 50 4.19 -1.30 3.17
N VAL A 51 5.08 -1.88 2.37
CA VAL A 51 5.89 -1.17 1.37
C VAL A 51 5.25 -1.32 0.00
N LEU A 52 5.18 -0.22 -0.75
CA LEU A 52 4.71 -0.19 -2.13
C LEU A 52 5.91 -0.06 -3.08
N GLY A 53 6.09 -1.01 -3.99
CA GLY A 53 7.02 -0.87 -5.11
C GLY A 53 6.40 0.02 -6.19
N VAL A 54 6.90 1.25 -6.32
CA VAL A 54 6.36 2.25 -7.25
C VAL A 54 7.40 2.58 -8.32
N PRO A 55 7.19 2.20 -9.59
CA PRO A 55 8.07 2.60 -10.68
C PRO A 55 7.90 4.10 -10.95
N ARG A 56 8.91 4.72 -11.56
CA ARG A 56 8.93 6.17 -11.78
C ARG A 56 7.79 6.66 -12.67
N ASP A 57 7.34 5.83 -13.61
CA ASP A 57 6.24 6.11 -14.52
C ASP A 57 4.87 5.76 -13.93
N TRP A 58 4.82 5.16 -12.73
CA TRP A 58 3.61 4.73 -12.04
C TRP A 58 2.77 3.68 -12.80
N CYS A 59 3.36 3.01 -13.78
CA CYS A 59 2.66 2.06 -14.63
C CYS A 59 2.84 0.61 -14.17
N THR A 60 1.74 -0.15 -14.23
CA THR A 60 1.82 -1.62 -14.16
C THR A 60 2.59 -2.14 -15.37
N THR A 61 3.53 -3.05 -15.15
CA THR A 61 4.39 -3.60 -16.19
C THR A 61 4.43 -5.12 -16.11
N VAL A 62 4.36 -5.77 -17.28
CA VAL A 62 4.63 -7.19 -17.47
C VAL A 62 5.65 -7.35 -18.58
N GLY A 63 6.49 -8.37 -18.49
CA GLY A 63 7.47 -8.67 -19.54
C GLY A 63 7.92 -10.12 -19.51
N LEU A 64 8.48 -10.56 -20.64
CA LEU A 64 9.04 -11.89 -20.84
C LEU A 64 10.32 -11.74 -21.65
N ASP A 65 11.44 -12.21 -21.11
CA ASP A 65 12.66 -12.37 -21.90
C ASP A 65 12.56 -13.66 -22.72
N PRO A 66 12.46 -13.61 -24.06
CA PRO A 66 12.27 -14.78 -24.90
C PRO A 66 13.50 -15.71 -24.90
N ARG A 67 14.70 -15.19 -24.62
CA ARG A 67 15.94 -15.96 -24.62
C ARG A 67 16.11 -16.74 -23.32
N THR A 68 15.83 -16.13 -22.17
CA THR A 68 15.93 -16.80 -20.86
C THR A 68 14.63 -17.50 -20.44
N ARG A 69 13.51 -17.17 -21.08
CA ARG A 69 12.16 -17.64 -20.72
C ARG A 69 11.72 -17.19 -19.32
N ILE A 70 12.33 -16.14 -18.77
CA ILE A 70 11.96 -15.55 -17.48
C ILE A 70 10.98 -14.42 -17.70
N GLY A 71 9.82 -14.51 -17.05
CA GLY A 71 8.82 -13.45 -17.00
C GLY A 71 8.88 -12.64 -15.71
N TRP A 72 8.41 -11.40 -15.76
CA TRP A 72 8.20 -10.57 -14.58
C TRP A 72 6.89 -9.80 -14.69
N ALA A 73 6.34 -9.47 -13.53
CA ALA A 73 5.18 -8.61 -13.41
C ALA A 73 5.31 -7.76 -12.15
N GLY A 74 4.90 -6.50 -12.21
CA GLY A 74 5.04 -5.59 -11.09
C GLY A 74 4.63 -4.17 -11.42
N GLY A 75 5.09 -3.25 -10.57
CA GLY A 75 4.74 -1.84 -10.69
C GLY A 75 3.26 -1.55 -10.46
N TYR A 76 2.59 -2.40 -9.69
CA TYR A 76 1.14 -2.28 -9.52
C TYR A 76 0.69 -1.10 -8.65
N VAL A 77 1.61 -0.48 -7.91
CA VAL A 77 1.32 0.65 -7.01
C VAL A 77 0.09 0.33 -6.12
N GLY A 78 -0.91 1.22 -6.06
CA GLY A 78 -2.14 1.05 -5.29
C GLY A 78 -3.23 0.21 -5.98
N LEU A 79 -2.94 -0.39 -7.14
CA LEU A 79 -3.90 -1.16 -7.93
C LEU A 79 -3.62 -2.68 -7.93
N GLY A 80 -2.65 -3.15 -7.13
CA GLY A 80 -2.14 -4.54 -7.20
C GLY A 80 -3.16 -5.65 -7.05
N VAL A 81 -4.25 -5.45 -6.31
CA VAL A 81 -5.32 -6.47 -6.24
C VAL A 81 -6.01 -6.62 -7.60
N SER A 82 -6.30 -5.51 -8.28
CA SER A 82 -7.00 -5.54 -9.57
C SER A 82 -6.05 -5.84 -10.73
N SER A 83 -4.87 -5.23 -10.76
CA SER A 83 -3.95 -5.32 -11.90
C SER A 83 -3.08 -6.58 -11.92
N SER A 84 -2.96 -7.31 -10.81
CA SER A 84 -2.30 -8.63 -10.81
C SER A 84 -3.01 -9.67 -11.68
N ASN A 85 -4.32 -9.51 -11.93
CA ASN A 85 -5.05 -10.35 -12.89
C ASN A 85 -4.47 -10.28 -14.31
N LEU A 86 -3.76 -9.21 -14.68
CA LEU A 86 -3.05 -9.11 -15.96
C LEU A 86 -1.93 -10.15 -16.11
N SER A 87 -1.33 -10.56 -14.99
CA SER A 87 -0.16 -11.44 -14.95
C SER A 87 -0.47 -12.91 -14.62
N GLY A 88 -1.75 -13.23 -14.36
CA GLY A 88 -2.21 -14.59 -14.06
C GLY A 88 -2.21 -14.94 -12.57
#